data_AF-A0AAW2XP17-F1
#
_entry.id   AF-A0AAW2XP17-F1
#
_cell.length_a   1.000
_cell.length_b   1.000
_cell.length_c   1.000
_cell.angle_alpha   90.00
_cell.angle_beta   90.00
_cell.angle_gamma   90.00
#
_symmetry.space_group_name_H-M   'P 1'
#
loop_
_entity.id
_entity.type
_entity.pdbx_description
1 polymer ?
#
loop_
_entity_poly.entity_id
_entity_poly.type
_entity_poly.pdbx_seq_one_letter_code
_entity_poly.pdbx_strand_id
1 'polypeptide(L)'
;MMLDHLLWHRHLRRPACSLLYRSDRRFHERINAVVRGHFPNLWPCLRQVPAEHQHFWFESMKITYWWDCDDESMFRVFHMYAGKYIQKTFACAQSTLVKPLWLANEIWLQLQAYWASEGFQKESSKNKANRAANPTASSTVYREGSSSVGMHKRKLEAELSRPPKQMEVFERCYKKKEDGGWSGPRAAEWW
;
A
#
# COMPACT_ATOMS: atom_id res chain seq x y z
N MET A 1 -46.44 27.14 -18.44
CA MET A 1 -45.32 27.63 -17.59
C MET A 1 -44.95 26.52 -16.61
N MET A 2 -43.96 25.70 -16.95
CA MET A 2 -43.11 25.02 -15.98
C MET A 2 -41.85 24.61 -16.73
N LEU A 3 -40.79 25.33 -16.41
CA LEU A 3 -39.48 25.30 -17.05
C LEU A 3 -38.84 23.91 -16.95
N ASP A 4 -38.24 23.51 -18.08
CA ASP A 4 -37.04 22.71 -18.15
C ASP A 4 -36.08 23.03 -16.99
N HIS A 5 -35.56 22.00 -16.33
CA HIS A 5 -34.17 22.03 -15.89
C HIS A 5 -33.64 20.61 -15.63
N LEU A 6 -33.15 19.99 -16.70
CA LEU A 6 -31.74 19.61 -16.81
C LEU A 6 -31.06 19.13 -15.51
N LEU A 7 -31.27 17.87 -15.13
CA LEU A 7 -30.30 17.10 -14.32
C LEU A 7 -30.05 15.70 -14.89
N TRP A 8 -30.10 15.57 -16.21
CA TRP A 8 -29.34 14.54 -16.92
C TRP A 8 -27.94 15.09 -17.23
N HIS A 9 -26.90 14.40 -16.78
CA HIS A 9 -25.46 14.65 -17.00
C HIS A 9 -24.67 15.29 -15.84
N ARG A 10 -24.57 14.55 -14.74
CA ARG A 10 -23.26 14.39 -14.09
C ARG A 10 -22.87 12.92 -14.23
N HIS A 11 -21.96 12.62 -15.16
CA HIS A 11 -21.39 11.28 -15.31
C HIS A 11 -20.55 10.90 -14.08
N LEU A 12 -21.21 10.53 -12.98
CA LEU A 12 -20.63 9.70 -11.93
C LEU A 12 -20.49 8.31 -12.56
N ARG A 13 -19.35 8.07 -13.20
CA ARG A 13 -19.08 6.82 -13.93
C ARG A 13 -19.10 5.65 -12.96
N ARG A 14 -19.86 4.61 -13.30
CA ARG A 14 -19.90 3.34 -12.60
C ARG A 14 -18.65 2.49 -12.84
N PRO A 15 -17.74 2.28 -11.87
CA PRO A 15 -16.83 1.16 -11.93
C PRO A 15 -17.56 -0.06 -11.35
N ALA A 16 -17.85 -1.05 -12.20
CA ALA A 16 -18.35 -2.34 -11.73
C ALA A 16 -17.24 -3.07 -10.96
N CYS A 17 -17.50 -3.51 -9.73
CA CYS A 17 -16.65 -4.37 -8.91
C CYS A 17 -15.48 -3.72 -8.16
N SER A 18 -15.38 -4.14 -6.89
CA SER A 18 -14.38 -3.83 -5.86
C SER A 18 -12.90 -4.07 -6.21
N LEU A 19 -12.61 -4.55 -7.42
CA LEU A 19 -11.25 -4.77 -7.93
C LEU A 19 -10.79 -3.69 -8.93
N LEU A 20 -11.72 -2.94 -9.54
CA LEU A 20 -11.36 -1.98 -10.59
C LEU A 20 -10.64 -0.75 -10.05
N TYR A 21 -11.03 -0.21 -8.88
CA TYR A 21 -10.37 0.98 -8.33
C TYR A 21 -8.88 0.74 -8.00
N ARG A 22 -8.48 -0.50 -7.67
CA ARG A 22 -7.08 -0.84 -7.34
C ARG A 22 -6.13 -0.70 -8.52
N SER A 23 -6.67 -0.80 -9.73
CA SER A 23 -5.92 -0.73 -10.98
C SER A 23 -6.29 0.51 -11.80
N ASP A 24 -7.25 1.31 -11.33
CA ASP A 24 -7.70 2.52 -12.03
C ASP A 24 -6.67 3.65 -11.84
N ARG A 25 -6.03 4.01 -12.95
CA ARG A 25 -5.08 5.13 -13.01
C ARG A 25 -5.71 6.45 -12.56
N ARG A 26 -6.96 6.71 -12.93
CA ARG A 26 -7.65 7.98 -12.63
C ARG A 26 -7.98 8.11 -11.13
N PHE A 27 -8.27 6.99 -10.49
CA PHE A 27 -8.44 6.91 -9.05
C PHE A 27 -7.14 7.33 -8.33
N HIS A 28 -6.01 6.72 -8.70
CA HIS A 28 -4.71 7.09 -8.14
C HIS A 28 -4.32 8.55 -8.44
N GLU A 29 -4.54 9.03 -9.67
CA GLU A 29 -4.28 10.43 -10.04
C GLU A 29 -5.08 11.41 -9.20
N ARG A 30 -6.34 11.08 -8.89
CA ARG A 30 -7.19 11.91 -8.03
C ARG A 30 -6.67 11.94 -6.59
N ILE A 31 -6.31 10.79 -6.02
CA ILE A 31 -5.68 10.74 -4.69
C ILE A 31 -4.44 11.62 -4.67
N ASN A 32 -3.56 11.46 -5.66
CA ASN A 32 -2.34 12.25 -5.77
C ASN A 32 -2.66 13.75 -5.91
N ALA A 33 -3.69 14.13 -6.66
CA ALA A 33 -4.10 15.53 -6.79
C ALA A 33 -4.58 16.13 -5.47
N VAL A 34 -5.40 15.39 -4.70
CA VAL A 34 -5.90 15.85 -3.40
C VAL A 34 -4.75 16.02 -2.40
N VAL A 35 -3.86 15.04 -2.31
CA VAL A 35 -2.68 15.11 -1.42
C VAL A 35 -1.78 16.29 -1.80
N ARG A 36 -1.53 16.51 -3.10
CA ARG A 36 -0.72 17.64 -3.58
C ARG A 36 -1.35 19.00 -3.29
N GLY A 37 -2.67 19.10 -3.41
CA GLY A 37 -3.40 20.36 -3.21
C GLY A 37 -3.48 20.81 -1.76
N HIS A 38 -3.37 19.88 -0.80
CA HIS A 38 -3.64 20.16 0.60
C HIS A 38 -2.57 19.57 1.53
N PHE A 39 -1.32 20.01 1.37
CA PHE A 39 -0.19 19.60 2.21
C PHE A 39 0.44 20.81 2.95
N PRO A 40 -0.25 21.38 3.97
CA PRO A 40 0.18 22.62 4.61
C PRO A 40 1.38 22.50 5.55
N ASN A 41 1.69 21.30 6.05
CA ASN A 41 2.66 21.11 7.13
C ASN A 41 3.64 19.95 6.86
N LEU A 42 4.69 19.87 7.68
CA LEU A 42 5.66 18.77 7.65
C LEU A 42 5.03 17.45 8.14
N TRP A 43 4.62 16.59 7.20
CA TRP A 43 4.17 15.23 7.50
C TRP A 43 4.96 14.16 6.73
N PRO A 44 6.13 13.71 7.24
CA PRO A 44 7.01 12.77 6.55
C PRO A 44 6.35 11.46 6.11
N CYS A 45 5.25 11.06 6.74
CA CYS A 45 4.41 9.95 6.29
C CYS A 45 2.92 10.22 6.58
N LEU A 46 2.03 9.48 5.90
CA LEU A 46 0.58 9.65 6.07
C LEU A 46 0.14 9.52 7.54
N ARG A 47 0.78 8.64 8.32
CA ARG A 47 0.46 8.46 9.75
C ARG A 47 0.69 9.70 10.60
N GLN A 48 1.51 10.65 10.14
CA GLN A 48 1.77 11.91 10.83
C GLN A 48 0.81 13.02 10.37
N VAL A 49 0.03 12.79 9.31
CA VAL A 49 -1.04 13.69 8.90
C VAL A 49 -2.17 13.57 9.93
N PRO A 50 -2.65 14.67 10.54
CA PRO A 50 -3.79 14.62 11.45
C PRO A 50 -5.02 13.96 10.82
N ALA A 51 -5.80 13.25 11.62
CA ALA A 51 -6.97 12.50 11.14
C ALA A 51 -7.96 13.40 10.38
N GLU A 52 -8.18 14.63 10.86
CA GLU A 52 -9.00 15.65 10.20
C GLU A 52 -8.58 15.91 8.74
N HIS A 53 -7.27 15.98 8.45
CA HIS A 53 -6.76 16.19 7.10
C HIS A 53 -6.89 14.93 6.25
N GLN A 54 -6.69 13.75 6.85
CA GLN A 54 -6.91 12.49 6.14
C GLN A 54 -8.38 12.31 5.73
N HIS A 55 -9.32 12.62 6.65
CA HIS A 55 -10.75 12.59 6.38
C HIS A 55 -11.15 13.66 5.35
N PHE A 56 -10.62 14.88 5.46
CA PHE A 56 -10.87 15.93 4.48
C PHE A 56 -10.42 15.53 3.07
N TRP A 57 -9.24 14.92 2.93
CA TRP A 57 -8.78 14.40 1.64
C TRP A 57 -9.69 13.29 1.11
N PHE A 58 -10.16 12.40 1.99
CA PHE A 58 -11.07 11.34 1.62
C PHE A 58 -12.43 11.88 1.14
N GLU A 59 -13.03 12.81 1.88
CA GLU A 59 -14.30 13.46 1.50
C GLU A 59 -14.15 14.23 0.18
N SER A 60 -13.01 14.87 -0.06
CA SER A 60 -12.69 15.52 -1.34
C SER A 60 -12.63 14.54 -2.53
N MET A 61 -12.33 13.25 -2.25
CA MET A 61 -12.35 12.17 -3.23
C MET A 61 -13.78 11.71 -3.54
N LYS A 62 -14.65 11.62 -2.52
CA LYS A 62 -16.07 11.22 -2.62
C LYS A 62 -16.87 12.07 -3.60
N ILE A 63 -16.53 13.35 -3.73
CA ILE A 63 -17.20 14.26 -4.67
C ILE A 63 -17.08 13.77 -6.12
N THR A 64 -16.04 13.00 -6.45
CA THR A 64 -15.72 12.61 -7.84
C THR A 64 -15.99 11.13 -8.12
N TYR A 65 -15.95 10.28 -7.10
CA TYR A 65 -16.08 8.83 -7.25
C TYR A 65 -17.14 8.29 -6.31
N TRP A 66 -17.85 7.28 -6.78
CA TRP A 66 -18.71 6.43 -5.97
C TRP A 66 -18.14 5.01 -5.98
N TRP A 67 -18.53 4.20 -5.00
CA TRP A 67 -18.03 2.84 -4.82
C TRP A 67 -19.11 1.92 -4.25
N ASP A 68 -18.90 0.61 -4.44
CA ASP A 68 -19.85 -0.45 -4.03
C ASP A 68 -19.67 -0.92 -2.57
N CYS A 69 -18.56 -0.57 -1.91
CA CYS A 69 -18.30 -0.98 -0.51
C CYS A 69 -18.70 0.10 0.50
N ASP A 70 -18.57 -0.18 1.79
CA ASP A 70 -18.74 0.85 2.82
C ASP A 70 -17.58 1.87 2.82
N ASP A 71 -17.84 3.05 3.39
CA ASP A 71 -16.88 4.15 3.46
C ASP A 71 -15.64 3.80 4.29
N GLU A 72 -15.75 2.96 5.32
CA GLU A 72 -14.61 2.56 6.14
C GLU A 72 -13.64 1.68 5.33
N SER A 73 -14.17 0.70 4.60
CA SER A 73 -13.41 -0.12 3.66
C SER A 73 -12.72 0.71 2.60
N MET A 74 -13.41 1.70 2.02
CA MET A 74 -12.82 2.59 1.02
C MET A 74 -11.80 3.55 1.65
N PHE A 75 -12.02 4.01 2.88
CA PHE A 75 -11.06 4.84 3.62
C PHE A 75 -9.73 4.10 3.82
N ARG A 76 -9.78 2.79 4.14
CA ARG A 76 -8.56 1.96 4.26
C ARG A 76 -7.80 1.86 2.93
N VAL A 77 -8.52 1.72 1.81
CA VAL A 77 -7.94 1.71 0.47
C VAL A 77 -7.29 3.05 0.16
N PHE A 78 -8.03 4.14 0.36
CA PHE A 78 -7.54 5.51 0.18
C PHE A 78 -6.27 5.74 0.99
N HIS A 79 -6.30 5.41 2.29
CA HIS A 79 -5.18 5.57 3.21
C HIS A 79 -3.96 4.78 2.73
N MET A 80 -4.14 3.53 2.28
CA MET A 80 -3.04 2.75 1.70
C MET A 80 -2.40 3.45 0.49
N TYR A 81 -3.19 3.96 -0.46
CA TYR A 81 -2.65 4.59 -1.68
C TYR A 81 -2.07 5.98 -1.44
N ALA A 82 -2.71 6.82 -0.62
CA ALA A 82 -2.17 8.11 -0.21
C ALA A 82 -0.84 7.93 0.53
N GLY A 83 -0.73 6.92 1.40
CA GLY A 83 0.50 6.59 2.11
C GLY A 83 1.61 6.17 1.17
N LYS A 84 1.31 5.28 0.20
CA LYS A 84 2.27 4.88 -0.85
C LYS A 84 2.73 6.07 -1.68
N TYR A 85 1.83 6.98 -2.02
CA TYR A 85 2.16 8.18 -2.81
C TYR A 85 3.12 9.11 -2.05
N ILE A 86 2.82 9.45 -0.79
CA ILE A 86 3.69 10.30 0.04
C ILE A 86 5.07 9.66 0.19
N GLN A 87 5.10 8.37 0.58
CA GLN A 87 6.35 7.64 0.78
C GLN A 87 7.19 7.60 -0.50
N LYS A 88 6.59 7.26 -1.65
CA LYS A 88 7.30 7.20 -2.93
C LYS A 88 7.84 8.57 -3.34
N THR A 89 7.03 9.62 -3.19
CA THR A 89 7.42 10.98 -3.57
C THR A 89 8.59 11.47 -2.75
N PHE A 90 8.55 11.29 -1.43
CA PHE A 90 9.61 11.72 -0.53
C PHE A 90 10.87 10.85 -0.61
N ALA A 91 10.76 9.54 -0.85
CA ALA A 91 11.93 8.71 -1.12
C ALA A 91 12.65 9.12 -2.42
N CYS A 92 11.90 9.46 -3.48
CA CYS A 92 12.46 10.00 -4.72
C CYS A 92 13.12 11.36 -4.47
N ALA A 93 12.43 12.27 -3.79
CA ALA A 93 12.96 13.60 -3.47
C ALA A 93 14.23 13.52 -2.59
N GLN A 94 14.27 12.60 -1.64
CA GLN A 94 15.45 12.38 -0.78
C GLN A 94 16.64 11.83 -1.57
N SER A 95 16.43 10.84 -2.43
CA SER A 95 17.51 10.21 -3.20
C SER A 95 18.07 11.11 -4.31
N THR A 96 17.24 11.96 -4.89
CA THR A 96 17.64 12.89 -5.95
C THR A 96 17.99 14.29 -5.43
N LEU A 97 17.66 14.60 -4.18
CA LEU A 97 17.68 15.94 -3.59
C LEU A 97 16.87 16.98 -4.39
N VAL A 98 15.88 16.53 -5.16
CA VAL A 98 15.00 17.39 -5.95
C VAL A 98 13.67 17.59 -5.22
N LYS A 99 13.32 18.85 -4.96
CA LYS A 99 12.04 19.23 -4.35
C LYS A 99 10.87 18.93 -5.29
N PRO A 100 9.78 18.28 -4.82
CA PRO A 100 8.55 18.17 -5.59
C PRO A 100 7.96 19.55 -5.92
N LEU A 101 7.52 19.77 -7.16
CA LEU A 101 7.01 21.07 -7.63
C LEU A 101 5.87 21.63 -6.77
N TRP A 102 4.99 20.76 -6.28
CA TRP A 102 3.82 21.13 -5.49
C TRP A 102 4.13 21.43 -4.02
N LEU A 103 5.35 21.14 -3.55
CA LEU A 103 5.72 21.30 -2.15
C LEU A 103 6.27 22.71 -1.89
N ALA A 104 5.76 23.36 -0.85
CA ALA A 104 6.26 24.67 -0.40
C ALA A 104 7.75 24.60 -0.02
N ASN A 105 8.49 25.70 -0.23
CA ASN A 105 9.94 25.75 0.03
C ASN A 105 10.26 25.58 1.51
N GLU A 106 9.43 26.15 2.37
CA GLU A 106 9.57 26.11 3.82
C GLU A 106 9.44 24.67 4.32
N ILE A 107 8.45 23.93 3.82
CA ILE A 107 8.24 22.51 4.16
C ILE A 107 9.37 21.64 3.60
N TRP A 108 9.91 21.98 2.43
CA TRP A 108 11.06 21.29 1.87
C TRP A 108 12.31 21.40 2.76
N LEU A 109 12.64 22.61 3.23
CA LEU A 109 13.75 22.83 4.15
C LEU A 109 13.56 22.06 5.46
N GLN A 110 12.33 22.05 5.98
CA GLN A 110 11.99 21.26 7.18
C GLN A 110 12.13 19.74 6.95
N LEU A 111 11.76 19.22 5.77
CA LEU A 111 11.97 17.81 5.41
C LEU A 111 13.46 17.47 5.34
N GLN A 112 14.28 18.35 4.75
CA GLN A 112 15.73 18.14 4.70
C GLN A 112 16.33 18.12 6.10
N ALA A 113 15.94 19.04 6.98
CA ALA A 113 16.36 19.05 8.38
C ALA A 113 15.90 17.78 9.13
N TYR A 114 14.66 17.33 8.89
CA TYR A 114 14.14 16.09 9.44
C TYR A 114 14.98 14.87 8.99
N TRP A 115 15.32 14.78 7.71
CA TRP A 115 16.19 13.70 7.22
C TRP A 115 17.61 13.78 7.74
N ALA A 116 18.13 14.98 8.02
CA ALA A 116 19.43 15.16 8.65
C ALA A 116 19.43 14.85 10.16
N SER A 117 18.26 14.77 10.79
CA SER A 117 18.16 14.49 12.23
C SER A 117 18.73 13.12 12.60
N GLU A 118 19.38 13.04 13.75
CA GLU A 118 19.96 11.80 14.27
C GLU A 118 18.93 10.69 14.42
N GLY A 119 17.72 11.03 14.89
CA GLY A 119 16.63 10.06 15.07
C GLY A 119 16.26 9.38 13.76
N PHE A 120 16.11 10.15 12.67
CA PHE A 120 15.82 9.59 11.36
C PHE A 120 17.01 8.77 10.83
N GLN A 121 18.24 9.28 10.92
CA GLN A 121 19.43 8.60 10.42
C GLN A 121 19.68 7.26 11.12
N LYS A 122 19.49 7.21 12.44
CA LYS A 122 19.61 5.99 13.23
C LYS A 122 18.60 4.94 12.81
N GLU A 123 17.33 5.32 12.66
CA GLU A 123 16.26 4.42 12.24
C GLU A 123 16.45 3.96 10.79
N SER A 124 16.84 4.86 9.90
CA SER A 124 17.14 4.56 8.49
C SER A 124 18.29 3.57 8.36
N SER A 125 19.38 3.79 9.10
CA SER A 125 20.57 2.92 9.12
C SER A 125 20.24 1.54 9.69
N LYS A 126 19.49 1.47 10.79
CA LYS A 126 18.99 0.21 11.35
C LYS A 126 18.13 -0.54 10.35
N ASN A 127 17.19 0.13 9.69
CA ASN A 127 16.34 -0.49 8.68
C ASN A 127 17.12 -0.94 7.44
N LYS A 128 18.17 -0.21 7.05
CA LYS A 128 19.09 -0.63 5.99
C LYS A 128 19.86 -1.89 6.39
N ALA A 129 20.40 -1.94 7.61
CA ALA A 129 21.08 -3.12 8.15
C ALA A 129 20.12 -4.31 8.24
N ASN A 130 18.88 -4.12 8.70
CA ASN A 130 17.87 -5.18 8.76
C ASN A 130 17.53 -5.76 7.38
N ARG A 131 17.51 -4.92 6.33
CA ARG A 131 17.28 -5.38 4.94
C ARG A 131 18.50 -6.08 4.34
N ALA A 132 19.71 -5.67 4.73
CA ALA A 132 20.96 -6.26 4.28
C ALA A 132 21.29 -7.57 5.04
N ALA A 133 20.78 -7.71 6.26
CA ALA A 133 20.88 -8.94 7.04
C ALA A 133 20.20 -10.09 6.28
N ASN A 134 20.78 -11.29 6.37
CA ASN A 134 20.32 -12.47 5.63
C ASN A 134 18.83 -12.73 5.92
N PRO A 135 17.92 -12.56 4.93
CA PRO A 135 16.48 -12.75 5.11
C PRO A 135 16.13 -14.17 5.59
N THR A 136 17.00 -15.12 5.23
CA THR A 136 16.89 -16.53 5.57
C THR A 136 17.21 -16.81 7.04
N ALA A 137 17.95 -15.94 7.74
CA ALA A 137 18.41 -16.25 9.09
C ALA A 137 17.30 -16.15 10.16
N SER A 138 16.19 -15.45 9.89
CA SER A 138 15.16 -15.17 10.89
C SER A 138 13.72 -15.34 10.41
N SER A 139 13.49 -15.81 9.18
CA SER A 139 12.14 -15.94 8.60
C SER A 139 11.89 -17.26 7.89
N THR A 140 10.62 -17.69 7.88
CA THR A 140 10.11 -18.78 7.04
C THR A 140 10.07 -18.28 5.59
N VAL A 141 10.92 -18.83 4.72
CA VAL A 141 11.05 -18.31 3.35
C VAL A 141 9.95 -18.88 2.45
N TYR A 142 8.97 -18.06 2.11
CA TYR A 142 7.94 -18.43 1.13
C TYR A 142 8.55 -18.55 -0.27
N ARG A 143 8.36 -19.68 -0.97
CA ARG A 143 9.02 -19.93 -2.28
C ARG A 143 8.11 -19.91 -3.49
N GLU A 144 6.79 -19.88 -3.31
CA GLU A 144 5.87 -20.08 -4.43
C GLU A 144 5.52 -18.78 -5.18
N GLY A 145 6.44 -17.80 -5.11
CA GLY A 145 6.37 -16.53 -5.83
C GLY A 145 5.27 -15.59 -5.30
N SER A 146 4.59 -14.89 -6.21
CA SER A 146 3.49 -13.97 -5.86
C SER A 146 2.13 -14.65 -5.73
N SER A 147 2.08 -15.98 -5.79
CA SER A 147 0.85 -16.73 -5.54
C SER A 147 0.51 -16.68 -4.06
N SER A 148 -0.76 -16.56 -3.70
CA SER A 148 -1.15 -16.57 -2.29
C SER A 148 -1.27 -17.99 -1.73
N VAL A 149 -1.11 -18.16 -0.42
CA VAL A 149 -1.38 -19.43 0.29
C VAL A 149 -2.79 -19.95 -0.03
N GLY A 150 -3.78 -19.05 -0.17
CA GLY A 150 -5.14 -19.40 -0.56
C GLY A 150 -5.24 -19.97 -1.97
N MET A 151 -4.44 -19.47 -2.92
CA MET A 151 -4.36 -20.08 -4.25
C MET A 151 -3.71 -21.47 -4.20
N HIS A 152 -2.68 -21.66 -3.38
CA HIS A 152 -2.09 -22.99 -3.18
C HIS A 152 -3.07 -23.96 -2.54
N LYS A 153 -3.84 -23.51 -1.54
CA LYS A 153 -4.90 -24.31 -0.94
C LYS A 153 -5.91 -24.80 -1.98
N ARG A 154 -6.40 -23.91 -2.85
CA ARG A 154 -7.35 -24.28 -3.92
C ARG A 154 -6.75 -25.25 -4.94
N LYS A 155 -5.48 -25.04 -5.33
CA LYS A 155 -4.77 -25.97 -6.21
C LYS A 155 -4.61 -27.34 -5.57
N LEU A 156 -4.21 -27.39 -4.30
CA LEU A 156 -4.07 -28.64 -3.55
C LEU A 156 -5.41 -29.37 -3.38
N GLU A 157 -6.49 -28.62 -3.14
CA GLU A 157 -7.85 -29.18 -3.02
C GLU A 157 -8.31 -29.84 -4.33
N ALA A 158 -8.01 -29.22 -5.46
CA ALA A 158 -8.26 -29.82 -6.78
C ALA A 158 -7.36 -31.04 -7.05
N GLU A 159 -6.08 -31.00 -6.68
CA GLU A 159 -5.13 -32.11 -6.84
C GLU A 159 -5.51 -33.32 -5.97
N LEU A 160 -5.94 -33.10 -4.72
CA LEU A 160 -6.27 -34.15 -3.75
C LEU A 160 -7.74 -34.60 -3.80
N SER A 161 -8.60 -33.87 -4.52
CA SER A 161 -10.07 -34.07 -4.52
C SER A 161 -10.68 -34.09 -3.11
N ARG A 162 -10.03 -33.41 -2.16
CA ARG A 162 -10.47 -33.25 -0.76
C ARG A 162 -9.91 -31.94 -0.18
N PRO A 163 -10.52 -31.41 0.88
CA PRO A 163 -9.94 -30.30 1.62
C PRO A 163 -8.51 -30.65 2.10
N PRO A 164 -7.49 -29.84 1.75
CA PRO A 164 -6.12 -30.10 2.16
C PRO A 164 -5.94 -29.76 3.65
N LYS A 165 -5.12 -30.54 4.35
CA LYS A 165 -4.72 -30.23 5.73
C LYS A 165 -3.82 -29.00 5.70
N GLN A 166 -3.84 -28.22 6.79
CA GLN A 166 -3.01 -27.01 6.91
C GLN A 166 -1.52 -27.31 6.72
N MET A 167 -1.06 -28.48 7.15
CA MET A 167 0.33 -28.92 6.95
C MET A 167 0.67 -29.15 5.48
N GLU A 168 -0.22 -29.76 4.69
CA GLU A 168 0.04 -30.02 3.26
C GLU A 168 0.18 -28.70 2.49
N VAL A 169 -0.61 -27.69 2.87
CA VAL A 169 -0.50 -26.34 2.32
C VAL A 169 0.80 -25.66 2.76
N PHE A 170 1.21 -25.84 4.02
CA PHE A 170 2.47 -25.29 4.55
C PHE A 170 3.67 -25.91 3.83
N GLU A 171 3.74 -27.23 3.73
CA GLU A 171 4.82 -27.92 3.02
C GLU A 171 4.94 -27.47 1.56
N ARG A 172 3.80 -27.34 0.85
CA ARG A 172 3.77 -26.84 -0.53
C ARG A 172 4.38 -25.44 -0.67
N CYS A 173 4.21 -24.59 0.34
CA CYS A 173 4.64 -23.19 0.29
C CYS A 173 6.10 -22.98 0.75
N TYR A 174 6.62 -23.89 1.59
CA TYR A 174 7.85 -23.68 2.36
C TYR A 174 8.90 -24.80 2.25
N LYS A 175 8.61 -25.95 1.62
CA LYS A 175 9.66 -26.92 1.24
C LYS A 175 10.31 -26.56 -0.10
N LYS A 176 11.59 -26.89 -0.23
CA LYS A 176 12.33 -26.82 -1.50
C LYS A 176 11.86 -27.96 -2.41
N LYS A 177 11.61 -27.66 -3.69
CA LYS A 177 11.20 -28.68 -4.68
C LYS A 177 12.35 -29.63 -5.07
N GLU A 178 13.58 -29.14 -4.97
CA GLU A 178 14.81 -29.88 -5.33
C GLU A 178 15.13 -30.96 -4.29
N ASP A 179 15.28 -30.58 -3.02
CA ASP A 179 15.77 -31.49 -1.97
C ASP A 179 14.69 -31.92 -0.95
N GLY A 180 13.47 -31.38 -1.04
CA GLY A 180 12.41 -31.57 -0.04
C GLY A 180 12.67 -30.89 1.32
N GLY A 181 13.88 -30.36 1.53
CA GLY A 181 14.28 -29.65 2.74
C GLY A 181 13.57 -28.30 2.90
N TRP A 182 13.54 -27.79 4.13
CA TRP A 182 12.86 -26.55 4.45
C TRP A 182 13.58 -25.31 3.92
N SER A 183 12.80 -24.30 3.54
CA SER A 183 13.32 -23.11 2.87
C SER A 183 14.09 -22.13 3.77
N GLY A 184 14.09 -22.35 5.09
CA GLY A 184 14.87 -21.61 6.07
C GLY A 184 14.94 -22.32 7.44
N PRO A 185 15.89 -21.92 8.31
CA PRO A 185 16.13 -22.50 9.64
C PRO A 185 14.96 -22.32 10.60
N ARG A 186 14.06 -21.38 10.31
CA ARG A 186 12.86 -21.12 11.11
C ARG A 186 11.58 -21.75 10.59
N ALA A 187 11.54 -22.22 9.35
CA ALA A 187 10.41 -23.03 8.83
C ALA A 187 10.35 -24.42 9.49
N ALA A 188 11.07 -24.53 10.58
CA ALA A 188 11.87 -25.64 10.88
C ALA A 188 11.68 -25.91 12.37
N GLU A 189 12.11 -25.00 13.21
CA GLU A 189 11.71 -24.90 14.63
C GLU A 189 10.21 -25.06 15.00
N TRP A 190 9.27 -25.05 14.05
CA TRP A 190 7.84 -25.36 14.28
C TRP A 190 7.53 -26.87 14.20
N TRP A 191 8.55 -27.72 14.13
CA TRP A 191 8.50 -29.17 14.32
C TRP A 191 9.00 -29.55 15.72
#